data_AF-A0AAV4CK87-F1
#
_entry.id   AF-A0AAV4CK87-F1
#
_cell.length_a   1.000
_cell.length_b   1.000
_cell.length_c   1.000
_cell.angle_alpha   90.00
_cell.angle_beta   90.00
_cell.angle_gamma   90.00
#
_symmetry.space_group_name_H-M   'P 1'
#
loop_
_entity.id
_entity.type
_entity.pdbx_description
1 polymer ?
#
loop_
_entity_poly.entity_id
_entity_poly.type
_entity_poly.pdbx_seq_one_letter_code
_entity_poly.pdbx_strand_id
1 'polypeptide(L)'
;MIIDEIRNKEDSTRVQKAVQQPQQGQWTNWDTAIQRSLTWNDIWHMAPLRIRFLIRRRRRNDDDDDDDEEEEEDDDVDDEKEEVEEEEKEEQDKEEEDDDEKEKEEEEEEEKEEEEGEEEEEKEEIGLLYGASQQQDLRGDSLATDAAEEEEEEEEEEEEEEEEEEEEEEREEGRKSKRRKKKKKKKKKKKKKKKKKKKKKKKKKRKKKKKKKKKKKKERRGGKAREGRRRGGKEEEEDEEEEKEEEKKWVVVKKY
;
A
#
# COMPACT_ATOMS: atom_id res chain seq x y z
N MET A 1 -50.58 -12.19 36.41
CA MET A 1 -51.24 -11.15 35.59
C MET A 1 -50.25 -10.10 35.11
N ILE A 2 -49.70 -9.21 35.96
CA ILE A 2 -48.74 -8.18 35.49
C ILE A 2 -47.47 -8.79 34.90
N ILE A 3 -46.94 -9.86 35.51
CA ILE A 3 -45.74 -10.56 35.03
C ILE A 3 -45.97 -11.18 33.65
N ASP A 4 -47.15 -11.74 33.41
CA ASP A 4 -47.51 -12.38 32.14
C ASP A 4 -47.66 -11.34 31.03
N GLU A 5 -48.18 -10.15 31.35
CA GLU A 5 -48.25 -9.02 30.41
C GLU A 5 -46.86 -8.48 30.05
N ILE A 6 -45.93 -8.41 31.01
CA ILE A 6 -44.54 -8.01 30.74
C ILE A 6 -43.86 -9.06 29.85
N ARG A 7 -44.04 -10.36 30.16
CA ARG A 7 -43.51 -11.47 29.35
C ARG A 7 -44.05 -11.43 27.92
N ASN A 8 -45.36 -11.27 27.76
CA ASN A 8 -45.98 -11.22 26.43
C ASN A 8 -45.51 -9.99 25.63
N LYS A 9 -45.30 -8.84 26.28
CA LYS A 9 -44.73 -7.66 25.63
C LYS A 9 -43.30 -7.92 25.19
N GLU A 10 -42.45 -8.47 26.04
CA GLU A 10 -41.07 -8.80 25.69
C GLU A 10 -41.00 -9.83 24.56
N ASP A 11 -41.77 -10.91 24.64
CA ASP A 11 -41.77 -11.94 23.60
C ASP A 11 -42.31 -11.41 22.27
N SER A 12 -43.33 -10.53 22.28
CA SER A 12 -43.79 -9.88 21.05
C SER A 12 -42.69 -9.03 20.40
N THR A 13 -41.88 -8.32 21.20
CA THR A 13 -40.76 -7.53 20.68
C THR A 13 -39.60 -8.40 20.18
N ARG A 14 -39.36 -9.56 20.79
CA ARG A 14 -38.37 -10.54 20.31
C ARG A 14 -38.80 -11.14 18.99
N VAL A 15 -40.07 -11.54 18.87
CA VAL A 15 -40.64 -12.09 17.62
C VAL A 15 -40.63 -11.02 16.52
N GLN A 16 -41.03 -9.79 16.81
CA GLN A 16 -40.94 -8.70 15.83
C GLN A 16 -39.51 -8.42 15.38
N LYS A 17 -38.52 -8.43 16.29
CA LYS A 17 -37.10 -8.30 15.93
C LYS A 17 -36.61 -9.46 15.08
N ALA A 18 -37.01 -10.69 15.39
CA ALA A 18 -36.66 -11.88 14.61
C ALA A 18 -37.26 -11.83 13.20
N VAL A 19 -38.51 -11.38 13.06
CA VAL A 19 -39.19 -11.22 11.75
C VAL A 19 -38.63 -10.03 10.96
N GLN A 20 -38.23 -8.94 11.62
CA GLN A 20 -37.58 -7.77 11.00
C GLN A 20 -36.11 -7.98 10.64
N GLN A 21 -35.54 -9.18 10.82
CA GLN A 21 -34.23 -9.54 10.26
C GLN A 21 -34.41 -10.38 8.98
N PRO A 22 -34.85 -9.80 7.84
CA PRO A 22 -35.09 -10.54 6.61
C PRO A 22 -33.82 -11.06 5.90
N GLN A 23 -32.64 -11.06 6.55
CA GLN A 23 -31.37 -11.41 5.90
C GLN A 23 -30.45 -12.35 6.68
N GLN A 24 -30.73 -12.69 7.94
CA GLN A 24 -29.83 -13.57 8.71
C GLN A 24 -30.23 -15.06 8.67
N GLY A 25 -31.37 -15.39 8.04
CA GLY A 25 -31.85 -16.78 7.88
C GLY A 25 -31.85 -17.32 6.44
N GLN A 26 -31.56 -16.51 5.42
CA GLN A 26 -31.45 -17.03 4.05
C GLN A 26 -30.26 -17.96 3.84
N TRP A 27 -29.32 -18.02 4.78
CA TRP A 27 -28.19 -18.95 4.71
C TRP A 27 -28.48 -20.34 5.30
N THR A 28 -29.67 -20.59 5.86
CA THR A 28 -30.00 -21.91 6.44
C THR A 28 -30.82 -22.82 5.55
N ASN A 29 -31.30 -22.36 4.39
CA ASN A 29 -31.98 -23.22 3.42
C ASN A 29 -30.96 -23.68 2.37
N TRP A 30 -30.28 -24.79 2.66
CA TRP A 30 -29.32 -25.43 1.76
C TRP A 30 -29.92 -25.77 0.39
N ASP A 31 -31.24 -25.93 0.28
CA ASP A 31 -31.95 -26.19 -0.99
C ASP A 31 -31.92 -25.00 -1.96
N THR A 32 -31.66 -23.78 -1.47
CA THR A 32 -31.47 -22.57 -2.32
C THR A 32 -30.01 -22.13 -2.40
N ALA A 33 -29.10 -22.83 -1.73
CA ALA A 33 -27.67 -22.62 -1.93
C ALA A 33 -27.33 -23.15 -3.32
N ILE A 34 -27.50 -22.29 -4.32
CA ILE A 34 -27.03 -22.49 -5.69
C ILE A 34 -25.63 -23.09 -5.57
N GLN A 35 -25.43 -24.27 -6.17
CA GLN A 35 -24.12 -24.87 -6.37
C GLN A 35 -23.28 -23.92 -7.24
N ARG A 36 -22.82 -22.82 -6.65
CA ARG A 36 -21.82 -21.97 -7.26
C ARG A 36 -20.52 -22.71 -7.05
N SER A 37 -20.03 -23.32 -8.11
CA SER A 37 -18.65 -23.80 -8.18
C SER A 37 -17.76 -22.60 -7.90
N LEU A 38 -17.23 -22.51 -6.68
CA LEU A 38 -16.24 -21.51 -6.34
C LEU A 38 -15.01 -21.83 -7.18
N THR A 39 -14.69 -20.94 -8.12
CA THR A 39 -13.45 -21.06 -8.87
C THR A 39 -12.29 -20.67 -7.95
N TRP A 40 -11.09 -21.17 -8.25
CA TRP A 40 -9.89 -20.77 -7.51
C TRP A 40 -9.69 -19.26 -7.52
N ASN A 41 -10.06 -18.59 -8.61
CA ASN A 41 -9.98 -17.15 -8.77
C ASN A 41 -10.84 -16.39 -7.73
N ASP A 42 -12.04 -16.89 -7.45
CA ASP A 42 -12.93 -16.31 -6.42
C ASP A 42 -12.29 -16.41 -5.02
N ILE A 43 -11.65 -17.54 -4.71
CA ILE A 43 -11.00 -17.77 -3.41
C ILE A 43 -9.82 -16.80 -3.21
N TRP A 44 -9.00 -16.61 -4.25
CA TRP A 44 -7.88 -15.68 -4.23
C TRP A 44 -8.33 -14.22 -4.05
N HIS A 45 -9.45 -13.83 -4.65
CA HIS A 45 -10.00 -12.48 -4.48
C HIS A 45 -10.75 -12.26 -3.16
N MET A 46 -11.17 -13.32 -2.46
CA MET A 46 -11.74 -13.22 -1.11
C MET A 46 -10.68 -13.07 0.00
N ALA A 47 -9.45 -13.56 -0.21
CA ALA A 47 -8.37 -13.54 0.78
C ALA A 47 -8.02 -12.14 1.33
N PRO A 48 -7.94 -11.06 0.52
CA PRO A 48 -7.63 -9.71 1.01
C PRO A 48 -8.69 -9.14 1.96
N LEU A 49 -9.96 -9.56 1.79
CA LEU A 49 -11.06 -9.12 2.64
C LEU A 49 -11.06 -9.84 3.99
N ARG A 50 -10.66 -11.13 4.03
CA ARG A 50 -10.45 -11.90 5.28
C ARG A 50 -9.31 -11.32 6.12
N ILE A 51 -8.21 -10.94 5.50
CA ILE A 51 -7.03 -10.39 6.20
C ILE A 51 -7.36 -9.05 6.89
N ARG A 52 -8.17 -8.19 6.26
CA ARG A 52 -8.61 -6.93 6.88
C ARG A 52 -9.45 -7.13 8.14
N PHE A 53 -10.26 -8.19 8.18
CA PHE A 53 -11.09 -8.49 9.35
C PHE A 53 -10.25 -8.97 10.54
N LEU A 54 -9.24 -9.82 10.28
CA LEU A 54 -8.31 -10.31 11.30
C LEU A 54 -7.43 -9.18 11.86
N ILE A 55 -6.89 -8.31 11.01
CA ILE A 55 -6.05 -7.17 11.45
C ILE A 55 -6.86 -6.17 12.27
N ARG A 56 -8.14 -5.92 11.94
CA ARG A 56 -8.98 -4.99 12.69
C ARG A 56 -9.47 -5.53 14.04
N ARG A 57 -9.46 -6.85 14.24
CA ARG A 57 -9.81 -7.45 15.53
C ARG A 57 -8.67 -7.36 16.53
N ARG A 58 -7.42 -7.48 16.07
CA ARG A 58 -6.23 -7.40 16.93
C ARG A 58 -6.03 -6.00 17.54
N ARG A 59 -6.36 -4.94 16.81
CA ARG A 59 -6.14 -3.54 17.22
C ARG A 59 -7.09 -2.97 18.27
N ARG A 60 -8.07 -3.74 18.75
CA ARG A 60 -9.12 -3.23 19.64
C ARG A 60 -9.01 -3.74 21.07
N ASN A 61 -8.01 -4.56 21.36
CA ASN A 61 -7.78 -5.14 22.69
C ASN A 61 -6.60 -4.49 23.43
N ASP A 62 -5.97 -3.46 22.84
CA ASP A 62 -4.77 -2.82 23.40
C ASP A 62 -5.02 -1.36 23.84
N ASP A 63 -6.28 -0.89 23.88
CA ASP A 63 -6.63 0.53 24.09
C ASP A 63 -7.28 0.83 25.48
N ASP A 64 -7.17 -0.04 26.49
CA ASP A 64 -7.87 0.13 27.79
C ASP A 64 -6.96 0.23 29.05
N ASP A 65 -5.65 0.44 28.92
CA ASP A 65 -4.73 0.67 30.08
C ASP A 65 -3.85 1.92 29.87
N ASP A 66 -4.45 3.10 29.72
CA ASP A 66 -3.74 4.39 29.89
C ASP A 66 -3.90 4.83 31.36
N ASP A 67 -3.02 4.30 32.23
CA ASP A 67 -2.74 4.87 33.55
C ASP A 67 -1.66 5.96 33.38
N ASP A 68 -2.00 7.14 33.88
CA ASP A 68 -1.35 8.44 33.64
C ASP A 68 -0.13 8.59 34.57
N GLU A 69 0.99 7.92 34.25
CA GLU A 69 2.29 8.18 34.89
C GLU A 69 3.15 9.09 34.00
N GLU A 70 3.21 10.37 34.39
CA GLU A 70 4.15 11.37 33.86
C GLU A 70 5.60 10.96 34.22
N GLU A 71 6.22 10.10 33.41
CA GLU A 71 7.68 9.91 33.42
C GLU A 71 8.35 11.01 32.58
N GLU A 72 9.07 11.91 33.26
CA GLU A 72 10.05 12.79 32.63
C GLU A 72 11.26 11.95 32.15
N GLU A 73 11.17 11.37 30.95
CA GLU A 73 12.28 10.66 30.32
C GLU A 73 13.33 11.62 29.72
N ASP A 74 14.59 11.33 30.06
CA ASP A 74 15.80 12.03 29.65
C ASP A 74 16.04 12.00 28.12
N ASP A 75 16.27 13.19 27.58
CA ASP A 75 16.33 13.60 26.17
C ASP A 75 17.61 13.16 25.40
N ASP A 76 18.25 12.02 25.75
CA ASP A 76 19.58 11.63 25.26
C ASP A 76 19.67 10.30 24.46
N VAL A 77 18.54 9.66 24.10
CA VAL A 77 18.50 8.41 23.29
C VAL A 77 17.94 8.62 21.86
N ASP A 78 18.34 9.68 21.15
CA ASP A 78 17.80 10.03 19.81
C ASP A 78 18.80 9.81 18.66
N ASP A 79 19.95 9.16 18.88
CA ASP A 79 20.94 8.88 17.81
C ASP A 79 20.82 7.44 17.26
N GLU A 80 20.62 6.41 18.10
CA GLU A 80 20.52 5.00 17.64
C GLU A 80 19.20 4.71 16.89
N LYS A 81 18.13 5.43 17.20
CA LYS A 81 16.83 5.27 16.50
C LYS A 81 16.86 5.77 15.06
N GLU A 82 17.80 6.65 14.70
CA GLU A 82 17.92 7.15 13.32
C GLU A 82 18.65 6.14 12.40
N GLU A 83 19.46 5.21 12.95
CA GLU A 83 20.12 4.14 12.19
C GLU A 83 19.13 3.00 11.84
N VAL A 84 18.31 2.55 12.81
CA VAL A 84 17.30 1.51 12.56
C VAL A 84 16.25 1.96 11.53
N GLU A 85 15.86 3.25 11.52
CA GLU A 85 14.95 3.80 10.49
C GLU A 85 15.60 3.88 9.08
N GLU A 86 16.93 3.89 8.95
CA GLU A 86 17.59 3.85 7.63
C GLU A 86 17.72 2.42 7.09
N GLU A 87 18.00 1.42 7.93
CA GLU A 87 18.06 0.00 7.53
C GLU A 87 16.70 -0.54 7.06
N GLU A 88 15.61 -0.33 7.81
CA GLU A 88 14.25 -0.76 7.38
C GLU A 88 13.85 -0.14 6.03
N LYS A 89 14.39 1.05 5.73
CA LYS A 89 14.05 1.79 4.52
C LYS A 89 14.90 1.41 3.31
N GLU A 90 15.98 0.68 3.52
CA GLU A 90 16.81 0.08 2.48
C GLU A 90 16.29 -1.32 2.14
N GLU A 91 15.88 -2.10 3.14
CA GLU A 91 15.23 -3.39 2.95
C GLU A 91 13.91 -3.27 2.15
N GLN A 92 13.09 -2.25 2.48
CA GLN A 92 11.86 -1.97 1.76
C GLN A 92 12.07 -1.41 0.32
N ASP A 93 13.24 -0.82 0.02
CA ASP A 93 13.57 -0.39 -1.34
C ASP A 93 14.09 -1.59 -2.18
N LYS A 94 14.61 -2.67 -1.56
CA LYS A 94 15.02 -3.92 -2.24
C LYS A 94 13.83 -4.81 -2.63
N GLU A 95 12.84 -4.98 -1.74
CA GLU A 95 11.60 -5.72 -2.09
C GLU A 95 10.84 -5.10 -3.29
N GLU A 96 10.92 -3.77 -3.49
CA GLU A 96 10.29 -3.13 -4.66
C GLU A 96 11.04 -3.42 -5.99
N GLU A 97 12.30 -3.86 -5.96
CA GLU A 97 13.07 -4.21 -7.17
C GLU A 97 12.77 -5.66 -7.62
N ASP A 98 12.65 -6.61 -6.68
CA ASP A 98 12.31 -8.01 -6.99
C ASP A 98 10.91 -8.15 -7.63
N ASP A 99 9.95 -7.33 -7.18
CA ASP A 99 8.58 -7.30 -7.74
C ASP A 99 8.54 -6.83 -9.22
N ASP A 100 9.44 -5.92 -9.62
CA ASP A 100 9.50 -5.39 -10.99
C ASP A 100 10.26 -6.35 -11.94
N GLU A 101 11.13 -7.25 -11.42
CA GLU A 101 11.75 -8.35 -12.21
C GLU A 101 10.76 -9.49 -12.45
N LYS A 102 10.00 -9.89 -11.43
CA LYS A 102 8.99 -10.93 -11.58
C LYS A 102 7.87 -10.54 -12.56
N GLU A 103 7.40 -9.28 -12.54
CA GLU A 103 6.43 -8.78 -13.53
C GLU A 103 6.99 -8.81 -14.97
N LYS A 104 8.32 -8.91 -15.19
CA LYS A 104 8.90 -9.05 -16.54
C LYS A 104 9.04 -10.50 -16.96
N GLU A 105 9.46 -11.39 -16.05
CA GLU A 105 9.53 -12.83 -16.35
C GLU A 105 8.14 -13.37 -16.73
N GLU A 106 7.09 -12.96 -16.01
CA GLU A 106 5.70 -13.33 -16.36
C GLU A 106 5.25 -12.76 -17.73
N GLU A 107 5.73 -11.56 -18.14
CA GLU A 107 5.43 -11.01 -19.48
C GLU A 107 6.20 -11.74 -20.60
N GLU A 108 7.46 -12.17 -20.35
CA GLU A 108 8.23 -12.95 -21.33
C GLU A 108 7.70 -14.38 -21.47
N GLU A 109 7.14 -14.98 -20.42
CA GLU A 109 6.52 -16.30 -20.46
C GLU A 109 5.18 -16.27 -21.23
N GLU A 110 4.33 -15.25 -21.01
CA GLU A 110 3.10 -15.06 -21.80
C GLU A 110 3.39 -14.86 -23.31
N GLU A 111 4.41 -14.06 -23.67
CA GLU A 111 4.79 -13.85 -25.08
C GLU A 111 5.27 -15.15 -25.75
N LYS A 112 5.93 -16.04 -25.00
CA LYS A 112 6.44 -17.31 -25.51
C LYS A 112 5.35 -18.37 -25.68
N GLU A 113 4.33 -18.38 -24.82
CA GLU A 113 3.16 -19.25 -24.99
C GLU A 113 2.31 -18.84 -26.20
N GLU A 114 2.18 -17.53 -26.47
CA GLU A 114 1.50 -17.03 -27.68
C GLU A 114 2.24 -17.48 -28.97
N GLU A 115 3.57 -17.38 -29.01
CA GLU A 115 4.38 -17.80 -30.16
C GLU A 115 4.31 -19.33 -30.40
N GLU A 116 4.24 -20.14 -29.34
CA GLU A 116 4.10 -21.60 -29.45
C GLU A 116 2.71 -22.03 -29.96
N GLY A 117 1.66 -21.25 -29.67
CA GLY A 117 0.30 -21.49 -30.17
C GLY A 117 0.18 -21.24 -31.68
N GLU A 118 0.68 -20.09 -32.15
CA GLU A 118 0.68 -19.75 -33.59
C GLU A 118 1.45 -20.80 -34.42
N GLU A 119 2.53 -21.36 -33.87
CA GLU A 119 3.31 -22.42 -34.50
C GLU A 119 2.59 -23.79 -34.57
N GLU A 120 1.63 -24.07 -33.68
CA GLU A 120 0.83 -25.30 -33.74
C GLU A 120 -0.29 -25.18 -34.77
N GLU A 121 -0.96 -24.02 -34.84
CA GLU A 121 -1.99 -23.71 -35.83
C GLU A 121 -1.45 -23.81 -37.27
N GLU A 122 -0.27 -23.23 -37.55
CA GLU A 122 0.37 -23.34 -38.88
C GLU A 122 0.69 -24.80 -39.26
N LYS A 123 1.02 -25.66 -38.27
CA LYS A 123 1.29 -27.09 -38.52
C LYS A 123 0.01 -27.86 -38.82
N GLU A 124 -1.11 -27.53 -38.17
CA GLU A 124 -2.41 -28.16 -38.44
C GLU A 124 -2.92 -27.78 -39.84
N GLU A 125 -2.81 -26.51 -40.23
CA GLU A 125 -3.19 -26.01 -41.55
C GLU A 125 -2.41 -26.73 -42.68
N ILE A 126 -1.08 -26.85 -42.54
CA ILE A 126 -0.24 -27.59 -43.50
C ILE A 126 -0.62 -29.07 -43.55
N GLY A 127 -1.03 -29.66 -42.41
CA GLY A 127 -1.48 -31.05 -42.32
C GLY A 127 -2.74 -31.32 -43.14
N LEU A 128 -3.73 -30.42 -43.05
CA LEU A 128 -4.99 -30.51 -43.81
C LEU A 128 -4.75 -30.40 -45.32
N LEU A 129 -3.91 -29.45 -45.75
CA LEU A 129 -3.56 -29.24 -47.17
C LEU A 129 -2.93 -30.50 -47.80
N TYR A 130 -2.06 -31.21 -47.06
CA TYR A 130 -1.42 -32.43 -47.56
C TYR A 130 -2.37 -33.64 -47.60
N GLY A 131 -3.37 -33.67 -46.71
CA GLY A 131 -4.42 -34.70 -46.68
C GLY A 131 -5.35 -34.64 -47.89
N ALA A 132 -5.74 -33.42 -48.32
CA ALA A 132 -6.63 -33.20 -49.45
C ALA A 132 -6.03 -33.67 -50.80
N SER A 133 -4.71 -33.57 -50.97
CA SER A 133 -4.02 -34.00 -52.18
C SER A 133 -4.09 -35.52 -52.45
N GLN A 134 -4.39 -36.36 -51.46
CA GLN A 134 -4.32 -37.82 -51.60
C GLN A 134 -5.65 -38.48 -52.02
N GLN A 135 -6.76 -37.72 -52.10
CA GLN A 135 -8.10 -38.26 -52.44
C GLN A 135 -8.53 -38.12 -53.91
N GLN A 136 -7.70 -37.51 -54.78
CA GLN A 136 -8.13 -37.14 -56.14
C GLN A 136 -8.26 -38.30 -57.17
N ASP A 137 -7.91 -39.54 -56.82
CA ASP A 137 -7.87 -40.65 -57.80
C ASP A 137 -9.11 -41.58 -57.83
N LEU A 138 -10.18 -41.32 -57.06
CA LEU A 138 -11.33 -42.25 -56.94
C LEU A 138 -12.74 -41.69 -57.25
N ARG A 139 -12.91 -40.41 -57.62
CA ARG A 139 -14.24 -39.84 -57.92
C ARG A 139 -14.49 -39.72 -59.42
N GLY A 140 -15.11 -40.75 -60.01
CA GLY A 140 -15.85 -40.66 -61.27
C GLY A 140 -17.30 -41.06 -61.03
N ASP A 141 -18.26 -40.24 -61.47
CA ASP A 141 -19.72 -40.46 -61.51
C ASP A 141 -20.63 -40.03 -60.32
N SER A 142 -20.42 -38.85 -59.68
CA SER A 142 -21.45 -38.26 -58.77
C SER A 142 -21.71 -36.74 -58.90
N LEU A 143 -21.52 -36.14 -60.07
CA LEU A 143 -21.53 -34.67 -60.31
C LEU A 143 -22.89 -33.92 -60.23
N ALA A 144 -23.84 -34.32 -59.40
CA ALA A 144 -25.16 -33.64 -59.34
C ALA A 144 -25.64 -33.26 -57.94
N THR A 145 -24.93 -33.65 -56.88
CA THR A 145 -25.27 -33.27 -55.49
C THR A 145 -24.24 -32.34 -54.84
N ASP A 146 -23.03 -32.21 -55.37
CA ASP A 146 -21.94 -31.44 -54.73
C ASP A 146 -22.18 -29.91 -54.70
N ALA A 147 -22.95 -29.34 -55.65
CA ALA A 147 -23.10 -27.88 -55.76
C ALA A 147 -23.93 -27.22 -54.64
N ALA A 148 -24.70 -27.98 -53.87
CA ALA A 148 -25.45 -27.46 -52.72
C ALA A 148 -24.68 -27.63 -51.40
N GLU A 149 -23.70 -28.54 -51.38
CA GLU A 149 -22.82 -28.78 -50.23
C GLU A 149 -21.70 -27.73 -50.21
N GLU A 150 -21.22 -27.31 -51.38
CA GLU A 150 -20.22 -26.23 -51.54
C GLU A 150 -20.73 -24.84 -51.10
N GLU A 151 -22.04 -24.56 -51.26
CA GLU A 151 -22.65 -23.28 -50.80
C GLU A 151 -22.89 -23.26 -49.28
N GLU A 152 -23.05 -24.43 -48.64
CA GLU A 152 -23.19 -24.57 -47.18
C GLU A 152 -21.81 -24.49 -46.49
N GLU A 153 -20.76 -25.06 -47.10
CA GLU A 153 -19.36 -24.91 -46.63
C GLU A 153 -18.87 -23.45 -46.71
N GLU A 154 -19.20 -22.70 -47.77
CA GLU A 154 -18.80 -21.29 -47.91
C GLU A 154 -19.49 -20.38 -46.87
N GLU A 155 -20.75 -20.69 -46.49
CA GLU A 155 -21.47 -19.96 -45.43
C GLU A 155 -20.91 -20.28 -44.03
N GLU A 156 -20.47 -21.53 -43.78
CA GLU A 156 -19.82 -21.93 -42.52
C GLU A 156 -18.42 -21.30 -42.37
N GLU A 157 -17.62 -21.21 -43.45
CA GLU A 157 -16.33 -20.51 -43.44
C GLU A 157 -16.49 -19.00 -43.18
N GLU A 158 -17.48 -18.33 -43.79
CA GLU A 158 -17.75 -16.91 -43.50
C GLU A 158 -18.19 -16.66 -42.04
N GLU A 159 -18.98 -17.58 -41.44
CA GLU A 159 -19.34 -17.48 -40.01
C GLU A 159 -18.13 -17.68 -39.09
N GLU A 160 -17.23 -18.63 -39.39
CA GLU A 160 -15.99 -18.84 -38.61
C GLU A 160 -15.05 -17.62 -38.70
N GLU A 161 -14.86 -17.01 -39.88
CA GLU A 161 -14.06 -15.79 -40.03
C GLU A 161 -14.64 -14.61 -39.23
N GLU A 162 -15.97 -14.44 -39.19
CA GLU A 162 -16.62 -13.40 -38.39
C GLU A 162 -16.43 -13.63 -36.87
N GLU A 163 -16.51 -14.87 -36.39
CA GLU A 163 -16.26 -15.20 -34.98
C GLU A 163 -14.80 -14.94 -34.57
N GLU A 164 -13.83 -15.25 -35.44
CA GLU A 164 -12.40 -14.98 -35.19
C GLU A 164 -12.10 -13.47 -35.13
N GLU A 165 -12.66 -12.67 -36.05
CA GLU A 165 -12.51 -11.21 -36.02
C GLU A 165 -13.08 -10.61 -34.71
N GLU A 166 -14.24 -11.06 -34.25
CA GLU A 166 -14.82 -10.61 -32.97
C GLU A 166 -13.92 -10.97 -31.77
N GLU A 167 -13.34 -12.18 -31.75
CA GLU A 167 -12.44 -12.59 -30.68
C GLU A 167 -11.14 -11.75 -30.67
N GLU A 168 -10.57 -11.46 -31.84
CA GLU A 168 -9.37 -10.61 -31.96
C GLU A 168 -9.65 -9.18 -31.45
N GLU A 169 -10.82 -8.61 -31.79
CA GLU A 169 -11.23 -7.29 -31.28
C GLU A 169 -11.34 -7.28 -29.74
N GLU A 170 -11.95 -8.31 -29.13
CA GLU A 170 -12.04 -8.45 -27.68
C GLU A 170 -10.66 -8.57 -27.02
N ARG A 171 -9.76 -9.37 -27.62
CA ARG A 171 -8.37 -9.50 -27.17
C ARG A 171 -7.64 -8.16 -27.22
N GLU A 172 -7.81 -7.39 -28.30
CA GLU A 172 -7.18 -6.06 -28.45
C GLU A 172 -7.73 -5.03 -27.45
N GLU A 173 -9.04 -5.03 -27.21
CA GLU A 173 -9.70 -4.23 -26.17
C GLU A 173 -9.15 -4.57 -24.77
N GLY A 174 -8.99 -5.86 -24.47
CA GLY A 174 -8.38 -6.39 -23.27
C GLY A 174 -6.96 -5.85 -23.06
N ARG A 175 -6.10 -5.96 -24.10
CA ARG A 175 -4.72 -5.44 -24.13
C ARG A 175 -4.70 -3.93 -23.89
N LYS A 176 -5.58 -3.16 -24.56
CA LYS A 176 -5.72 -1.70 -24.37
C LYS A 176 -6.11 -1.35 -22.92
N SER A 177 -7.01 -2.12 -22.30
CA SER A 177 -7.46 -1.94 -20.92
C SER A 177 -6.34 -2.25 -19.91
N LYS A 178 -5.65 -3.39 -20.05
CA LYS A 178 -4.47 -3.76 -19.24
C LYS A 178 -3.39 -2.66 -19.30
N ARG A 179 -3.06 -2.17 -20.50
CA ARG A 179 -2.08 -1.07 -20.71
C ARG A 179 -2.49 0.23 -20.03
N ARG A 180 -3.78 0.60 -20.08
CA ARG A 180 -4.33 1.78 -19.39
C ARG A 180 -4.23 1.62 -17.85
N LYS A 181 -4.51 0.43 -17.31
CA LYS A 181 -4.37 0.12 -15.87
C LYS A 181 -2.90 0.20 -15.42
N LYS A 182 -1.95 -0.41 -16.15
CA LYS A 182 -0.49 -0.35 -15.88
C LYS A 182 0.02 1.10 -15.88
N LYS A 183 -0.36 1.91 -16.89
CA LYS A 183 -0.04 3.36 -16.94
C LYS A 183 -0.59 4.14 -15.73
N LYS A 184 -1.84 3.86 -15.30
CA LYS A 184 -2.43 4.48 -14.09
C LYS A 184 -1.68 4.07 -12.81
N LYS A 185 -1.33 2.79 -12.62
CA LYS A 185 -0.52 2.26 -11.49
C LYS A 185 0.83 2.97 -11.41
N LYS A 186 1.57 3.04 -12.54
CA LYS A 186 2.88 3.73 -12.65
C LYS A 186 2.79 5.24 -12.33
N LYS A 187 1.76 5.94 -12.82
CA LYS A 187 1.52 7.37 -12.49
C LYS A 187 1.25 7.57 -11.00
N LYS A 188 0.49 6.68 -10.36
CA LYS A 188 0.21 6.69 -8.92
C LYS A 188 1.47 6.43 -8.08
N LYS A 189 2.28 5.40 -8.42
CA LYS A 189 3.60 5.12 -7.80
C LYS A 189 4.51 6.37 -7.88
N LYS A 190 4.68 6.98 -9.06
CA LYS A 190 5.48 8.21 -9.27
C LYS A 190 4.99 9.40 -8.44
N LYS A 191 3.68 9.61 -8.30
CA LYS A 191 3.08 10.67 -7.47
C LYS A 191 3.36 10.44 -5.96
N LYS A 192 3.29 9.18 -5.49
CA LYS A 192 3.62 8.78 -4.10
C LYS A 192 5.10 9.06 -3.80
N LYS A 193 6.03 8.62 -4.67
CA LYS A 193 7.50 8.87 -4.55
C LYS A 193 7.82 10.37 -4.50
N LYS A 194 7.21 11.19 -5.38
CA LYS A 194 7.36 12.67 -5.35
C LYS A 194 6.86 13.29 -4.05
N LYS A 195 5.73 12.80 -3.49
CA LYS A 195 5.19 13.26 -2.20
C LYS A 195 6.12 12.88 -1.02
N LYS A 196 6.66 11.65 -0.99
CA LYS A 196 7.66 11.18 0.02
C LYS A 196 8.92 12.06 -0.02
N LYS A 197 9.48 12.32 -1.21
CA LYS A 197 10.65 13.22 -1.41
C LYS A 197 10.38 14.66 -0.95
N LYS A 198 9.21 15.24 -1.24
CA LYS A 198 8.81 16.58 -0.77
C LYS A 198 8.69 16.64 0.76
N LYS A 199 8.12 15.60 1.40
CA LYS A 199 8.05 15.47 2.87
C LYS A 199 9.46 15.38 3.50
N LYS A 200 10.36 14.50 3.00
CA LYS A 200 11.75 14.38 3.50
C LYS A 200 12.51 15.72 3.38
N LYS A 201 12.37 16.44 2.25
CA LYS A 201 12.95 17.79 2.07
C LYS A 201 12.40 18.82 3.07
N LYS A 202 11.10 18.77 3.40
CA LYS A 202 10.47 19.65 4.41
C LYS A 202 10.94 19.31 5.83
N LYS A 203 11.07 18.03 6.21
CA LYS A 203 11.64 17.56 7.50
C LYS A 203 13.08 18.06 7.66
N LYS A 204 13.95 17.85 6.65
CA LYS A 204 15.34 18.35 6.64
C LYS A 204 15.43 19.87 6.78
N LYS A 205 14.60 20.65 6.05
CA LYS A 205 14.56 22.12 6.20
C LYS A 205 14.12 22.56 7.60
N ARG A 206 13.14 21.88 8.22
CA ARG A 206 12.70 22.14 9.60
C ARG A 206 13.81 21.84 10.62
N LYS A 207 14.47 20.67 10.53
CA LYS A 207 15.63 20.31 11.38
C LYS A 207 16.74 21.38 11.29
N LYS A 208 17.13 21.80 10.07
CA LYS A 208 18.13 22.89 9.86
C LYS A 208 17.71 24.23 10.48
N LYS A 209 16.44 24.63 10.35
CA LYS A 209 15.91 25.85 10.99
C LYS A 209 15.94 25.77 12.52
N LYS A 210 15.57 24.62 13.11
CA LYS A 210 15.65 24.37 14.56
C LYS A 210 17.10 24.46 15.06
N LYS A 211 18.07 23.80 14.39
CA LYS A 211 19.51 23.88 14.73
C LYS A 211 20.04 25.33 14.69
N LYS A 212 19.71 26.10 13.64
CA LYS A 212 20.06 27.54 13.56
C LYS A 212 19.46 28.38 14.69
N LYS A 213 18.18 28.14 15.05
CA LYS A 213 17.54 28.83 16.19
C LYS A 213 18.20 28.47 17.54
N LYS A 214 18.51 27.19 17.77
CA LYS A 214 19.23 26.72 18.97
C LYS A 214 20.62 27.39 19.07
N LYS A 215 21.39 27.45 17.97
CA LYS A 215 22.70 28.14 17.91
C LYS A 215 22.58 29.63 18.24
N LYS A 216 21.65 30.36 17.61
CA LYS A 216 21.40 31.78 17.91
C LYS A 216 20.97 32.02 19.36
N LYS A 217 20.20 31.10 19.97
CA LYS A 217 19.82 31.17 21.39
C LYS A 217 21.03 30.96 22.31
N LYS A 218 21.92 30.01 21.99
CA LYS A 218 23.19 29.78 22.72
C LYS A 218 24.12 31.00 22.62
N GLU A 219 24.29 31.60 21.44
CA GLU A 219 25.09 32.83 21.26
C GLU A 219 24.54 34.01 22.09
N ARG A 220 23.22 34.21 22.11
CA ARG A 220 22.58 35.25 22.95
C ARG A 220 22.73 35.02 24.45
N ARG A 221 22.80 33.75 24.90
CA ARG A 221 23.02 33.41 26.30
C ARG A 221 24.49 33.53 26.70
N GLY A 222 25.41 33.05 25.87
CA GLY A 222 26.86 33.11 26.11
C GLY A 222 27.45 34.52 26.07
N GLY A 223 26.90 35.41 25.22
CA GLY A 223 27.31 36.83 25.19
C GLY A 223 27.05 37.54 26.52
N LYS A 224 25.89 37.29 27.16
CA LYS A 224 25.54 37.90 28.45
C LYS A 224 26.43 37.40 29.60
N ALA A 225 26.81 36.13 29.59
CA ALA A 225 27.68 35.55 30.62
C ALA A 225 29.11 36.15 30.58
N ARG A 226 29.63 36.50 29.39
CA ARG A 226 30.94 37.14 29.26
C ARG A 226 30.92 38.64 29.60
N GLU A 227 29.80 39.33 29.38
CA GLU A 227 29.69 40.76 29.67
C GLU A 227 29.56 41.06 31.18
N GLY A 228 28.84 40.21 31.93
CA GLY A 228 28.72 40.35 33.39
C GLY A 228 30.04 40.18 34.14
N ARG A 229 30.90 39.24 33.71
CA ARG A 229 32.22 39.01 34.33
C ARG A 229 33.22 40.16 34.18
N ARG A 230 33.00 41.09 33.23
CA ARG A 230 33.89 42.26 33.05
C ARG A 230 33.46 43.48 33.86
N ARG A 231 32.24 43.51 34.40
CA ARG A 231 31.77 44.61 35.25
C ARG A 231 31.91 44.36 36.75
N GLY A 232 31.80 43.11 37.20
CA GLY A 232 31.92 42.79 38.63
C GLY A 232 33.33 42.92 39.21
N GLY A 233 34.38 42.78 38.39
CA GLY A 233 35.77 42.87 38.88
C GLY A 233 36.28 44.30 39.09
N LYS A 234 35.44 45.33 38.96
CA LYS A 234 35.84 46.72 39.24
C LYS A 234 35.19 47.28 40.51
N GLU A 235 34.06 46.72 40.94
CA GLU A 235 33.44 47.09 42.23
C GLU A 235 34.15 46.35 43.40
N GLU A 236 34.55 45.09 43.24
CA GLU A 236 35.33 44.38 44.28
C GLU A 236 36.72 44.99 44.55
N GLU A 237 37.32 45.70 43.57
CA GLU A 237 38.63 46.33 43.75
C GLU A 237 38.52 47.67 44.52
N GLU A 238 37.38 48.37 44.42
CA GLU A 238 37.12 49.61 45.18
C GLU A 238 36.79 49.31 46.66
N ASP A 239 36.01 48.25 46.93
CA ASP A 239 35.70 47.81 48.32
C ASP A 239 36.96 47.31 49.07
N GLU A 240 37.87 46.61 48.38
CA GLU A 240 39.16 46.17 48.96
C GLU A 240 40.16 47.31 49.23
N GLU A 241 40.04 48.45 48.52
CA GLU A 241 40.83 49.65 48.81
C GLU A 241 40.28 50.41 50.02
N GLU A 242 38.95 50.49 50.16
CA GLU A 242 38.29 51.14 51.31
C GLU A 242 38.62 50.44 52.64
N GLU A 243 38.57 49.10 52.69
CA GLU A 243 38.96 48.33 53.89
C GLU A 243 40.43 48.56 54.27
N LYS A 244 41.33 48.63 53.28
CA LYS A 244 42.77 48.90 53.53
C LYS A 244 43.01 50.33 54.01
N GLU A 245 42.19 51.30 53.61
CA GLU A 245 42.26 52.66 54.16
C GLU A 245 41.72 52.72 55.60
N GLU A 246 40.64 52.00 55.92
CA GLU A 246 40.13 51.93 57.29
C GLU A 246 41.11 51.26 58.24
N GLU A 247 41.75 50.15 57.85
CA GLU A 247 42.78 49.50 58.67
C GLU A 247 43.96 50.44 58.95
N LYS A 248 44.44 51.18 57.94
CA LYS A 248 45.50 52.19 58.13
C LYS A 248 45.08 53.26 59.13
N LYS A 249 43.82 53.69 59.09
CA LYS A 249 43.25 54.69 60.02
C LYS A 249 43.24 54.17 61.46
N TRP A 250 42.85 52.91 61.67
CA TRP A 250 42.86 52.28 63.00
C TRP A 250 44.27 52.06 63.57
N VAL A 251 45.26 51.76 62.73
CA VAL A 251 46.66 51.62 63.16
C VAL A 251 47.23 52.94 63.67
N VAL A 252 46.84 54.07 63.08
CA VAL A 252 47.26 55.41 63.56
C VAL A 252 46.63 55.74 64.91
N VAL A 253 45.35 55.42 65.11
CA VAL A 253 44.65 55.68 66.38
C VAL A 253 45.20 54.85 67.54
N LYS A 254 45.68 53.62 67.30
CA LYS A 254 46.30 52.76 68.33
C LYS A 254 47.69 53.21 68.79
N LYS A 255 48.30 54.19 68.13
CA LYS A 255 49.68 54.63 68.38
C LYS A 255 49.81 55.87 69.27
N TYR A 256 48.67 56.43 69.69
CA TYR A 256 48.56 57.51 70.67
C TYR A 256 47.86 57.01 71.92
#